data_AF-M1BVT2-F1
#
_entry.id   AF-M1BVT2-F1
#
_cell.length_a   1.000
_cell.length_b   1.000
_cell.length_c   1.000
_cell.angle_alpha   90.00
_cell.angle_beta   90.00
_cell.angle_gamma   90.00
#
_symmetry.space_group_name_H-M   'P 1'
#
loop_
_entity.id
_entity.type
_entity.pdbx_description
1 polymer ?
#
loop_
_entity_poly.entity_id
_entity_poly.type
_entity_poly.pdbx_seq_one_letter_code
_entity_poly.pdbx_strand_id
1 'polypeptide(L)' 'MSDKESSPIINNLVEMDEEVLKILSWNKSDLYQWEGFWCSPSIMKETMDLKATFKSVPNDVLLASSMKTGFFGG' A
#
# COMPACT_ATOMS: atom_id res chain seq x y z
N MET A 1 -20.15 -1.85 -27.20
CA MET A 1 -18.93 -2.36 -26.56
C MET A 1 -18.44 -1.21 -25.70
N SER A 2 -18.66 -1.24 -24.38
CA SER A 2 -18.25 -0.13 -23.52
C SER A 2 -16.78 -0.31 -23.17
N ASP A 3 -15.95 0.60 -23.67
CA ASP A 3 -14.54 0.70 -23.32
C ASP A 3 -14.43 0.80 -21.81
N LYS A 4 -13.80 -0.20 -21.19
CA LYS A 4 -13.46 -0.14 -19.77
C LYS A 4 -12.33 0.86 -19.64
N GLU A 5 -12.68 2.09 -19.31
CA GLU A 5 -11.74 3.13 -18.92
C GLU A 5 -10.82 2.56 -17.84
N SER A 6 -9.59 2.25 -18.26
CA SER A 6 -8.60 1.61 -17.41
C SER A 6 -8.18 2.63 -16.36
N SER A 7 -8.54 2.37 -15.10
CA SER A 7 -8.26 3.24 -13.99
C SER A 7 -6.77 3.65 -13.98
N PRO A 8 -6.44 4.91 -13.66
CA PRO A 8 -5.03 5.37 -13.58
C PRO A 8 -4.17 4.54 -12.61
N ILE A 9 -4.82 3.77 -11.74
CA ILE A 9 -4.25 2.80 -10.79
C ILE A 9 -3.58 1.61 -11.51
N ILE A 10 -4.19 1.08 -12.57
CA ILE A 10 -3.61 -0.04 -13.34
C ILE A 10 -2.39 0.47 -14.09
N ASN A 11 -2.47 1.67 -14.67
CA ASN A 11 -1.35 2.24 -15.42
C ASN A 11 -0.14 2.50 -14.51
N ASN A 12 -0.33 3.01 -13.29
CA ASN A 12 0.78 3.23 -12.34
C ASN A 12 1.38 1.92 -11.78
N LEU A 13 0.58 0.86 -11.65
CA LEU A 13 1.08 -0.48 -11.30
C LEU A 13 1.77 -1.18 -12.48
N VAL A 14 1.33 -0.88 -13.70
CA VAL A 14 1.94 -1.36 -14.96
C VAL A 14 3.24 -0.61 -15.25
N GLU A 15 3.42 0.61 -14.76
CA GLU A 15 4.65 1.40 -14.91
C GLU A 15 5.70 1.11 -13.81
N MET A 16 5.28 0.51 -12.70
CA MET A 16 6.20 -0.12 -11.75
C MET A 16 6.65 -1.46 -12.35
N ASP A 17 7.78 -1.43 -13.05
CA ASP A 17 8.49 -2.57 -13.67
C ASP A 17 8.02 -3.93 -13.12
N GLU A 18 7.41 -4.75 -13.97
CA GLU A 18 6.92 -6.10 -13.61
C GLU A 18 8.01 -6.96 -12.95
N GLU A 19 9.29 -6.61 -13.13
CA GLU A 19 10.44 -7.27 -12.50
C GLU A 19 10.58 -6.99 -10.97
N VAL A 20 9.96 -5.94 -10.43
CA VAL A 20 10.15 -5.51 -9.02
C VAL A 20 8.98 -5.92 -8.12
N LEU A 21 7.78 -6.07 -8.68
CA LEU A 21 6.57 -6.40 -7.91
C LEU A 21 6.49 -7.90 -7.62
N LYS A 22 7.15 -8.33 -6.54
CA LYS A 22 6.88 -9.66 -5.98
C LYS A 22 5.47 -9.68 -5.39
N ILE A 23 4.69 -10.68 -5.78
CA ILE A 23 3.33 -10.92 -5.27
C ILE A 23 3.41 -12.08 -4.28
N LEU A 24 2.93 -11.84 -3.05
CA LEU A 24 2.73 -12.86 -2.04
C LEU A 24 1.23 -12.98 -1.80
N SER A 25 0.64 -14.10 -2.20
CA SER A 25 -0.76 -14.37 -1.86
C SER A 25 -0.82 -14.89 -0.43
N TRP A 26 -1.33 -14.07 0.49
CA TRP A 26 -1.53 -14.45 1.89
C TRP A 26 -3.02 -14.64 2.16
N ASN A 27 -3.42 -15.90 2.34
CA ASN A 27 -4.80 -16.32 2.55
C ASN A 27 -5.75 -15.93 1.39
N LYS A 28 -6.41 -14.77 1.46
CA LYS A 28 -7.35 -14.26 0.44
C LYS A 28 -6.94 -12.91 -0.15
N SER A 29 -5.71 -12.47 0.13
CA SER A 29 -5.25 -11.14 -0.26
C SER A 29 -3.88 -11.23 -0.90
N ASP A 30 -3.72 -10.57 -2.03
CA ASP A 30 -2.43 -10.41 -2.68
C ASP A 30 -1.69 -9.23 -2.05
N LEU A 31 -0.47 -9.50 -1.61
CA LEU A 31 0.45 -8.54 -1.05
C LEU A 31 1.53 -8.23 -2.07
N TYR A 32 1.86 -6.95 -2.18
CA TYR A 32 2.83 -6.43 -3.12
C TYR A 32 4.04 -5.93 -2.34
N GLN A 33 5.23 -6.14 -2.89
CA GLN A 33 6.45 -5.64 -2.29
C GLN A 33 6.66 -4.16 -2.63
N TRP A 34 6.71 -3.30 -1.62
CA TRP A 34 6.99 -1.87 -1.73
C TRP A 34 8.05 -1.45 -0.72
N GLU A 35 9.15 -0.85 -1.18
CA GLU A 35 10.30 -0.42 -0.36
C GLU A 35 10.82 -1.52 0.62
N GLY A 36 10.69 -2.79 0.24
CA GLY A 36 11.09 -3.95 1.05
C GLY A 36 10.02 -4.52 1.99
N PHE A 37 8.86 -3.87 2.11
CA PHE A 37 7.73 -4.32 2.92
C PHE A 37 6.63 -4.97 2.07
N TRP A 38 5.87 -5.89 2.65
CA TRP A 38 4.71 -6.51 2.02
C TRP A 38 3.44 -5.77 2.43
N CYS A 39 2.76 -5.16 1.46
CA CYS A 39 1.58 -4.34 1.71
C CYS A 39 0.45 -4.73 0.76
N SER A 40 -0.80 -4.64 1.23
CA SER A 40 -1.97 -4.75 0.35
C SER A 40 -2.07 -3.51 -0.57
N PRO A 41 -2.65 -3.62 -1.78
CA PRO A 41 -2.80 -2.50 -2.71
C PRO A 41 -3.44 -1.24 -2.13
N SER A 42 -4.46 -1.42 -1.28
CA SER A 42 -5.19 -0.32 -0.63
C SER A 42 -4.28 0.49 0.30
N ILE A 43 -3.60 -0.19 1.22
CA ILE A 43 -2.64 0.43 2.15
C ILE A 43 -1.50 1.10 1.37
N MET A 44 -1.00 0.46 0.31
CA MET A 44 0.07 1.02 -0.51
C MET A 44 -0.35 2.34 -1.16
N LYS A 45 -1.55 2.40 -1.75
CA LYS A 45 -2.10 3.63 -2.34
C LYS A 45 -2.21 4.76 -1.31
N GLU A 46 -2.87 4.48 -0.18
CA GLU A 46 -3.05 5.47 0.90
C GLU A 46 -1.70 5.93 1.45
N THR A 47 -0.72 5.04 1.54
CA THR A 47 0.64 5.37 2.02
C THR A 47 1.39 6.25 1.02
N MET A 48 1.27 5.99 -0.29
CA MET A 48 1.88 6.84 -1.32
C MET A 48 1.26 8.23 -1.33
N ASP A 49 -0.07 8.31 -1.24
CA ASP A 49 -0.80 9.59 -1.16
C ASP A 49 -0.41 10.35 0.12
N LEU A 50 -0.30 9.66 1.27
CA LEU A 50 0.15 10.24 2.52
C LEU A 50 1.61 10.73 2.43
N LYS A 51 2.51 9.95 1.82
CA LYS A 51 3.92 10.35 1.60
C LYS A 51 4.04 11.61 0.73
N ALA A 52 3.16 11.79 -0.25
CA ALA A 52 3.16 12.96 -1.13
C ALA A 52 2.55 14.22 -0.49
N THR A 53 1.58 14.06 0.40
CA THR A 53 0.78 15.17 0.95
C THR A 53 1.15 15.57 2.38
N PHE A 54 1.69 14.63 3.17
CA PHE A 54 2.01 14.85 4.56
C PHE A 54 3.19 15.80 4.72
N LYS A 55 2.98 16.87 5.49
CA LYS A 55 4.01 17.82 5.89
C LYS A 55 4.15 17.76 7.40
N SER A 56 5.28 17.25 7.89
CA SER A 56 5.55 17.19 9.32
C SER A 56 5.83 18.59 9.89
N VAL A 57 5.29 18.86 11.07
CA VAL A 57 5.64 20.01 11.90
C VAL A 57 6.60 19.52 12.99
N PRO A 58 7.62 20.30 13.40
CA PRO A 58 8.64 19.84 14.37
C PRO A 58 8.10 19.38 15.73
N ASN A 59 6.87 19.77 16.08
CA ASN A 59 6.22 19.41 17.33
C ASN A 59 5.22 18.25 17.19
N ASP A 60 5.12 17.64 16.00
CA ASP A 60 4.25 16.51 15.78
C ASP A 60 4.85 15.24 16.40
N VAL A 61 4.02 14.50 17.12
CA VAL A 61 4.38 13.20 17.69
C VAL A 61 3.71 12.11 16.86
N LEU A 62 4.52 11.33 16.15
CA LEU A 62 4.04 10.17 15.38
C LEU A 62 4.05 8.93 16.26
N LEU A 63 2.88 8.33 16.47
CA LEU A 63 2.76 7.02 17.07
C LEU A 63 2.78 5.96 15.96
N ALA A 64 3.83 5.16 15.91
CA ALA A 64 3.96 4.04 14.97
C ALA A 64 3.85 2.70 15.71
N SER A 65 3.09 1.77 15.16
CA SER A 65 2.93 0.40 15.67
C SER A 65 2.81 -0.58 14.51
N SER A 66 3.22 -1.83 14.71
CA SER A 66 2.90 -2.89 13.76
C SER A 66 1.40 -3.19 13.76
N MET A 67 0.87 -3.51 12.57
CA MET A 67 -0.52 -3.97 12.45
C MET A 67 -0.69 -5.25 13.27
N LYS A 68 -1.64 -5.22 14.21
CA LYS A 68 -2.08 -6.35 15.03
C LYS A 68 -1.04 -6.92 16.00
N THR A 69 -0.80 -6.21 17.10
CA THR A 69 -0.31 -6.83 18.35
C THR A 69 -1.38 -6.91 19.43
N GLY A 70 -2.54 -6.25 19.25
CA GLY A 70 -3.68 -6.34 20.16
C GLY A 70 -4.63 -7.47 19.80
N PHE A 71 -4.30 -8.72 20.15
CA PHE A 71 -5.33 -9.72 20.35
C PHE A 71 -6.00 -9.42 21.70
N PHE A 72 -7.06 -8.61 21.71
CA PHE A 72 -7.97 -8.56 22.85
C PHE A 72 -8.81 -9.84 22.81
N GLY A 73 -8.29 -10.89 23.46
CA GLY A 73 -9.06 -12.09 23.75
C GLY A 73 -10.12 -11.77 24.80
N GLY A 74 -11.38 -11.93 24.42
CA GLY A 74 -12.52 -12.04 25.34
C GLY A 74 -12.89 -13.49 25.56
#